data_AF-A0A9X4EAW9-F1
#
_entry.id   AF-A0A9X4EAW9-F1
#
_cell.length_a   1.000
_cell.length_b   1.000
_cell.length_c   1.000
_cell.angle_alpha   90.00
_cell.angle_beta   90.00
_cell.angle_gamma   90.00
#
_symmetry.space_group_name_H-M   'P 1'
#
loop_
_entity.id
_entity.type
_entity.pdbx_description
1 polymer ?
#
loop_
_entity_poly.entity_id
_entity_poly.type
_entity_poly.pdbx_seq_one_letter_code
_entity_poly.pdbx_strand_id
1 'polypeptide(L)'
;MKRRRRPTQPILTLGPLLLARGAQGDRWRVTVVIVTPNAASAAEEPPDLTVAGVGLPVPPRWLGLLPQGNTAWRYDFAVPRGAQDGRADYGFLDLGTPWTFAVPGLAVPPRVALADAGGDGAAPGPSPWSALLSRHRAQPFHMLALSGLVPHGVGPDGAPTGGALAERRALMASVPHLMAWGGPGHGPGHNGPGRALHRLLAMGLGADEPAENAWGRPNDLVQGLTLNRLGLLALDHAATADSLAERLDRLRGCRAVLVLAPAVPVATGWRGRLARLRPGTGAAFETALDNALAHFRQDSGVKVVRLGAVEDRESTRPLPSLTTDGQWLEARLGATGLDLLAQGARPLVLTDTPADTDGTGR
;
A
#
# COMPACT_ATOMS: atom_id res chain seq x y z
N MET A 1 -15.30 36.70 27.32
CA MET A 1 -15.21 35.23 27.12
C MET A 1 -15.01 34.94 25.64
N LYS A 2 -13.83 34.44 25.21
CA LYS A 2 -13.65 33.96 23.84
C LYS A 2 -14.55 32.74 23.65
N ARG A 3 -15.53 32.82 22.74
CA ARG A 3 -16.29 31.65 22.28
C ARG A 3 -15.27 30.64 21.75
N ARG A 4 -15.01 29.55 22.49
CA ARG A 4 -14.30 28.39 21.94
C ARG A 4 -15.12 27.92 20.74
N ARG A 5 -14.55 28.03 19.52
CA ARG A 5 -15.14 27.40 18.35
C ARG A 5 -15.35 25.93 18.69
N ARG A 6 -16.53 25.39 18.36
CA ARG A 6 -16.73 23.94 18.42
C ARG A 6 -15.72 23.32 17.45
N PRO A 7 -14.99 22.27 17.85
CA PRO A 7 -14.16 21.55 16.91
C PRO A 7 -15.04 21.08 15.75
N THR A 8 -14.54 21.23 14.53
CA THR A 8 -15.17 20.73 13.30
C THR A 8 -14.23 19.71 12.69
N GLN A 9 -14.77 18.73 11.96
CA GLN A 9 -13.94 17.76 11.26
C GLN A 9 -12.92 18.51 10.39
N PRO A 10 -11.62 18.16 10.45
CA PRO A 10 -10.64 18.81 9.62
C PRO A 10 -10.96 18.56 8.14
N ILE A 11 -10.83 19.60 7.33
CA ILE A 11 -10.89 19.46 5.87
C ILE A 11 -9.62 18.72 5.45
N LEU A 12 -9.78 17.56 4.81
CA LEU A 12 -8.65 16.73 4.38
C LEU A 12 -8.38 16.95 2.89
N THR A 13 -7.15 17.38 2.57
CA THR A 13 -6.64 17.38 1.20
C THR A 13 -6.34 15.94 0.75
N LEU A 14 -5.75 15.15 1.64
CA LEU A 14 -5.43 13.73 1.44
C LEU A 14 -5.63 12.94 2.75
N GLY A 15 -6.02 11.68 2.60
CA GLY A 15 -6.15 10.73 3.69
C GLY A 15 -7.59 10.54 4.20
N PRO A 16 -7.77 9.77 5.28
CA PRO A 16 -6.71 9.10 6.04
C PRO A 16 -6.00 8.00 5.23
N LEU A 17 -4.69 7.91 5.40
CA LEU A 17 -3.85 6.86 4.83
C LEU A 17 -3.41 5.94 5.97
N LEU A 18 -3.91 4.71 5.99
CA LEU A 18 -3.51 3.71 6.98
C LEU A 18 -2.20 3.03 6.55
N LEU A 19 -1.19 3.03 7.41
CA LEU A 19 0.09 2.37 7.18
C LEU A 19 0.24 1.22 8.16
N ALA A 20 0.56 0.05 7.64
CA ALA A 20 0.87 -1.10 8.49
C ALA A 20 2.20 -0.83 9.19
N ARG A 21 2.19 -0.83 10.52
CA ARG A 21 3.40 -0.82 11.35
C ARG A 21 3.70 -2.22 11.89
N GLY A 22 3.00 -3.25 11.45
CA GLY A 22 3.22 -4.60 11.93
C GLY A 22 2.57 -4.88 13.30
N ALA A 23 2.97 -5.95 13.94
CA ALA A 23 2.47 -6.44 15.22
C ALA A 23 3.54 -6.27 16.32
N GLN A 24 3.07 -6.01 17.53
CA GLN A 24 3.90 -5.98 18.74
C GLN A 24 3.18 -6.83 19.78
N GLY A 25 3.69 -8.03 20.06
CA GLY A 25 2.97 -9.04 20.83
C GLY A 25 1.55 -9.30 20.29
N ASP A 26 0.55 -9.05 21.12
CA ASP A 26 -0.88 -9.21 20.83
C ASP A 26 -1.52 -7.96 20.21
N ARG A 27 -0.74 -6.93 19.86
CA ARG A 27 -1.26 -5.69 19.28
C ARG A 27 -0.90 -5.54 17.81
N TRP A 28 -1.80 -4.93 17.05
CA TRP A 28 -1.58 -4.51 15.67
C TRP A 28 -1.30 -3.01 15.65
N ARG A 29 -0.08 -2.64 15.26
CA ARG A 29 0.36 -1.25 15.18
C ARG A 29 -0.01 -0.68 13.81
N VAL A 30 -0.55 0.52 13.84
CA VAL A 30 -0.97 1.24 12.65
C VAL A 30 -0.60 2.70 12.80
N THR A 31 -0.21 3.29 11.69
CA THR A 31 -0.08 4.74 11.57
C THR A 31 -1.17 5.26 10.66
N VAL A 32 -1.82 6.36 11.02
CA VAL A 32 -2.69 7.13 10.12
C VAL A 32 -1.96 8.40 9.72
N VAL A 33 -1.90 8.67 8.41
CA VAL A 33 -1.42 9.96 7.89
C VAL A 33 -2.58 10.72 7.25
N ILE A 34 -2.69 12.00 7.58
CA ILE A 34 -3.63 12.93 6.95
C ILE A 34 -2.87 14.16 6.43
N VAL A 35 -3.45 14.85 5.45
CA VAL A 35 -2.95 16.12 4.95
C VAL A 35 -4.07 17.15 5.02
N THR A 36 -3.80 18.28 5.66
CA THR A 36 -4.72 19.41 5.75
C THR A 36 -4.26 20.55 4.84
N PRO A 37 -5.20 21.36 4.32
CA PRO A 37 -4.87 22.52 3.50
C PRO A 37 -4.08 23.56 4.29
N ASN A 38 -3.28 24.36 3.58
CA ASN A 38 -2.61 25.52 4.16
C ASN A 38 -3.65 26.59 4.54
N ALA A 39 -3.88 26.81 5.84
CA ALA A 39 -4.60 28.00 6.29
C ALA A 39 -3.61 29.16 6.45
N ALA A 40 -3.91 30.33 5.89
CA ALA A 40 -3.05 31.52 5.91
C ALA A 40 -2.65 32.00 7.33
N SER A 41 -3.29 31.49 8.38
CA SER A 41 -2.82 31.54 9.76
C SER A 41 -2.48 30.13 10.20
N ALA A 42 -1.22 29.89 10.60
CA ALA A 42 -0.66 28.69 11.24
C ALA A 42 -1.56 27.44 11.17
N ALA A 43 -1.18 26.47 10.34
CA ALA A 43 -1.83 25.16 10.21
C ALA A 43 -2.46 24.72 11.54
N GLU A 44 -3.79 24.84 11.65
CA GLU A 44 -4.50 24.51 12.87
C GLU A 44 -4.29 23.03 13.12
N GLU A 45 -3.66 22.72 14.26
CA GLU A 45 -3.41 21.34 14.67
C GLU A 45 -4.74 20.59 14.69
N PRO A 46 -4.86 19.45 13.98
CA PRO A 46 -6.11 18.72 13.93
C PRO A 46 -6.45 18.14 15.32
N PRO A 47 -7.71 17.79 15.59
CA PRO A 47 -8.10 17.18 16.85
C PRO A 47 -7.45 15.82 17.09
N ASP A 48 -7.39 15.37 18.34
CA ASP A 48 -6.99 14.01 18.68
C ASP A 48 -7.88 12.98 17.98
N LEU A 49 -7.25 11.90 17.50
CA LEU A 49 -7.95 10.78 16.91
C LEU A 49 -8.43 9.85 18.02
N THR A 50 -9.70 9.45 17.98
CA THR A 50 -10.19 8.38 18.85
C THR A 50 -10.17 7.07 18.09
N VAL A 51 -9.78 5.98 18.77
CA VAL A 51 -9.64 4.65 18.18
C VAL A 51 -10.28 3.63 19.11
N ALA A 52 -11.18 2.80 18.58
CA ALA A 52 -11.79 1.71 19.31
C ALA A 52 -10.73 0.74 19.84
N GLY A 53 -10.79 0.41 21.13
CA GLY A 53 -9.80 -0.44 21.80
C GLY A 53 -8.51 0.28 22.23
N VAL A 54 -8.38 1.59 21.97
CA VAL A 54 -7.31 2.43 22.51
C VAL A 54 -7.91 3.35 23.56
N GLY A 55 -7.48 3.18 24.82
CA GLY A 55 -8.13 3.83 25.97
C GLY A 55 -7.88 5.34 26.10
N LEU A 56 -6.92 5.91 25.36
CA LEU A 56 -6.60 7.33 25.36
C LEU A 56 -6.73 7.91 23.95
N PRO A 57 -7.14 9.18 23.80
CA PRO A 57 -7.05 9.89 22.54
C PRO A 57 -5.62 9.85 21.98
N VAL A 58 -5.50 9.76 20.66
CA VAL A 58 -4.23 9.67 19.95
C VAL A 58 -3.92 11.06 19.39
N PRO A 59 -2.90 11.76 19.90
CA PRO A 59 -2.60 13.12 19.45
C PRO A 59 -1.95 13.12 18.07
N PRO A 60 -2.14 14.19 17.27
CA PRO A 60 -1.42 14.36 16.01
C PRO A 60 0.07 14.62 16.25
N ARG A 61 0.89 14.18 15.31
CA ARG A 61 2.33 14.50 15.23
C ARG A 61 2.61 15.18 13.91
N TRP A 62 3.23 16.35 13.96
CA TRP A 62 3.59 17.11 12.76
C TRP A 62 4.68 16.38 11.96
N LEU A 63 4.44 16.12 10.68
CA LEU A 63 5.43 15.51 9.78
C LEU A 63 6.18 16.54 8.92
N GLY A 64 5.60 17.72 8.73
CA GLY A 64 6.19 18.75 7.89
C GLY A 64 5.20 19.42 6.94
N LEU A 65 5.71 20.41 6.21
CA LEU A 65 5.02 21.03 5.09
C LEU A 65 5.29 20.23 3.82
N LEU A 66 4.22 19.93 3.09
CA LEU A 66 4.26 19.40 1.74
C LEU A 66 4.36 20.55 0.72
N PRO A 67 4.62 20.24 -0.57
CA PRO A 67 4.45 21.21 -1.63
C PRO A 67 3.11 21.96 -1.51
N GLN A 68 3.05 23.20 -2.01
CA GLN A 68 1.89 24.12 -1.94
C GLN A 68 1.47 24.52 -0.51
N GLY A 69 2.26 24.21 0.51
CA GLY A 69 2.05 24.63 1.90
C GLY A 69 1.07 23.77 2.68
N ASN A 70 0.58 22.67 2.10
CA ASN A 70 -0.23 21.69 2.82
C ASN A 70 0.56 21.11 4.01
N THR A 71 -0.12 20.75 5.10
CA THR A 71 0.55 20.20 6.29
C THR A 71 0.22 18.72 6.46
N ALA A 72 1.25 17.89 6.68
CA ALA A 72 1.09 16.47 6.93
C ALA A 72 1.15 16.16 8.43
N TRP A 73 0.22 15.32 8.89
CA TRP A 73 0.08 14.91 10.28
C TRP A 73 0.02 13.40 10.41
N ARG A 74 0.57 12.87 11.51
CA ARG A 74 0.66 11.44 11.80
C ARG A 74 -0.02 11.11 13.13
N TYR A 75 -0.75 10.01 13.17
CA TYR A 75 -1.27 9.40 14.39
C TYR A 75 -0.74 7.98 14.50
N ASP A 76 -0.14 7.63 15.63
CA ASP A 76 0.43 6.31 15.87
C ASP A 76 -0.34 5.62 16.98
N PHE A 77 -0.85 4.42 16.73
CA PHE A 77 -1.59 3.65 17.74
C PHE A 77 -1.46 2.15 17.53
N ALA A 78 -1.90 1.39 18.54
CA ALA A 78 -1.86 -0.06 18.53
C ALA A 78 -3.18 -0.62 19.05
N VAL A 79 -3.87 -1.40 18.24
CA VAL A 79 -5.16 -2.03 18.59
C VAL A 79 -4.96 -3.47 19.03
N PRO A 80 -5.73 -3.96 20.02
CA PRO A 80 -5.62 -5.34 20.48
C PRO A 80 -6.06 -6.32 19.38
N ARG A 81 -5.40 -7.47 19.31
CA ARG A 81 -5.71 -8.55 18.38
C ARG A 81 -6.34 -9.71 19.12
N GLY A 82 -7.43 -10.24 18.59
CA GLY A 82 -8.03 -11.47 19.07
C GLY A 82 -7.38 -12.71 18.45
N ALA A 83 -7.84 -13.90 18.87
CA ALA A 83 -7.50 -15.14 18.17
C ALA A 83 -8.03 -15.12 16.71
N GLN A 84 -9.25 -14.61 16.53
CA GLN A 84 -9.91 -14.40 15.25
C GLN A 84 -9.72 -12.96 14.77
N ASP A 85 -10.04 -12.73 13.49
CA ASP A 85 -10.04 -11.39 12.93
C ASP A 85 -11.02 -10.48 13.66
N GLY A 86 -10.63 -9.22 13.82
CA GLY A 86 -11.43 -8.18 14.43
C GLY A 86 -11.60 -6.97 13.50
N ARG A 87 -12.20 -5.92 14.05
CA ARG A 87 -12.30 -4.60 13.42
C ARG A 87 -11.99 -3.53 14.45
N ALA A 88 -11.44 -2.42 13.99
CA ALA A 88 -11.24 -1.24 14.81
C ALA A 88 -11.78 -0.02 14.06
N ASP A 89 -12.61 0.74 14.76
CA ASP A 89 -13.10 2.03 14.29
C ASP A 89 -12.15 3.12 14.74
N TYR A 90 -11.94 4.13 13.90
CA TYR A 90 -11.12 5.28 14.22
C TYR A 90 -11.65 6.54 13.55
N GLY A 91 -11.44 7.69 14.17
CA GLY A 91 -11.86 8.95 13.62
C GLY A 91 -11.83 10.06 14.64
N PHE A 92 -12.20 11.25 14.19
CA PHE A 92 -12.46 12.37 15.08
C PHE A 92 -13.89 12.18 15.61
N LEU A 93 -14.05 11.31 16.61
CA LEU A 93 -15.35 11.03 17.20
C LEU A 93 -15.98 12.35 17.68
N ASP A 94 -17.29 12.48 17.46
CA ASP A 94 -18.11 13.70 17.54
C ASP A 94 -18.10 14.62 16.29
N LEU A 95 -17.21 14.40 15.33
CA LEU A 95 -17.07 15.29 14.16
C LEU A 95 -17.48 14.65 12.83
N GLY A 96 -17.77 13.35 12.78
CA GLY A 96 -18.22 12.68 11.56
C GLY A 96 -18.32 11.16 11.67
N THR A 97 -18.54 10.50 10.53
CA THR A 97 -18.57 9.02 10.44
C THR A 97 -17.17 8.46 10.66
N PRO A 98 -16.98 7.50 11.60
CA PRO A 98 -15.69 6.86 11.78
C PRO A 98 -15.31 6.02 10.56
N TRP A 99 -14.00 5.89 10.35
CA TRP A 99 -13.45 4.90 9.45
C TRP A 99 -13.25 3.58 10.19
N THR A 100 -13.23 2.48 9.46
CA THR A 100 -13.08 1.14 10.02
C THR A 100 -12.03 0.38 9.24
N PHE A 101 -11.17 -0.35 9.94
CA PHE A 101 -10.22 -1.27 9.32
C PHE A 101 -10.23 -2.65 9.99
N ALA A 102 -9.74 -3.66 9.28
CA ALA A 102 -9.65 -5.01 9.79
C ALA A 102 -8.39 -5.23 10.62
N VAL A 103 -8.55 -5.89 11.76
CA VAL A 103 -7.45 -6.28 12.67
C VAL A 103 -7.16 -7.77 12.48
N PRO A 104 -5.94 -8.16 12.07
CA PRO A 104 -5.62 -9.55 11.83
C PRO A 104 -5.63 -10.38 13.13
N GLY A 105 -6.40 -11.45 13.16
CA GLY A 105 -6.41 -12.40 14.27
C GLY A 105 -5.07 -13.12 14.42
N LEU A 106 -4.71 -13.55 15.63
CA LEU A 106 -3.44 -14.26 15.88
C LEU A 106 -3.41 -15.66 15.25
N ALA A 107 -4.56 -16.32 15.13
CA ALA A 107 -4.69 -17.67 14.57
C ALA A 107 -5.10 -17.68 13.09
N VAL A 108 -5.36 -16.50 12.49
CA VAL A 108 -5.90 -16.39 11.14
C VAL A 108 -4.79 -16.07 10.14
N PRO A 109 -4.66 -16.83 9.04
CA PRO A 109 -3.75 -16.48 7.96
C PRO A 109 -4.00 -15.06 7.44
N PRO A 110 -2.95 -14.27 7.20
CA PRO A 110 -3.12 -12.93 6.70
C PRO A 110 -3.66 -12.92 5.27
N ARG A 111 -4.51 -11.95 4.98
CA ARG A 111 -5.05 -11.71 3.64
C ARG A 111 -4.45 -10.42 3.10
N VAL A 112 -3.65 -10.55 2.05
CA VAL A 112 -2.96 -9.42 1.42
C VAL A 112 -3.48 -9.28 0.00
N ALA A 113 -3.97 -8.10 -0.34
CA ALA A 113 -4.22 -7.73 -1.72
C ALA A 113 -2.95 -7.12 -2.30
N LEU A 114 -2.54 -7.57 -3.48
CA LEU A 114 -1.34 -7.15 -4.18
C LEU A 114 -1.74 -6.70 -5.58
N ALA A 115 -1.35 -5.49 -5.97
CA ALA A 115 -1.59 -5.04 -7.34
C ALA A 115 -0.63 -3.94 -7.76
N ASP A 116 -0.41 -3.79 -9.06
CA ASP A 116 0.19 -2.59 -9.60
C ASP A 116 -0.88 -1.53 -9.82
N ALA A 117 -0.67 -0.33 -9.28
CA ALA A 117 -1.61 0.77 -9.34
C ALA A 117 -1.40 1.68 -10.57
N GLY A 118 -0.58 1.27 -11.54
CA GLY A 118 -0.10 2.11 -12.65
C GLY A 118 -1.19 2.59 -13.62
N GLY A 119 -1.19 3.89 -13.92
CA GLY A 119 -1.96 4.54 -15.02
C GLY A 119 -3.43 4.84 -14.74
N ASP A 120 -3.98 5.89 -15.35
CA ASP A 120 -5.42 6.21 -15.40
C ASP A 120 -6.06 5.75 -16.73
N GLY A 121 -5.72 4.54 -17.17
CA GLY A 121 -6.37 3.93 -18.32
C GLY A 121 -7.84 3.66 -17.99
N ALA A 122 -8.76 4.30 -18.72
CA ALA A 122 -10.18 3.99 -18.63
C ALA A 122 -10.45 2.67 -19.33
N ALA A 123 -10.26 1.55 -18.62
CA ALA A 123 -10.78 0.27 -19.08
C ALA A 123 -12.33 0.36 -19.13
N PRO A 124 -12.98 -0.06 -20.21
CA PRO A 124 -14.44 -0.13 -20.26
C PRO A 124 -14.94 -1.17 -19.23
N GLY A 125 -15.76 -0.73 -18.28
CA GLY A 125 -16.32 -1.61 -17.24
C GLY A 125 -16.33 -0.99 -15.84
N PRO A 126 -16.77 -1.76 -14.82
CA PRO A 126 -16.72 -1.31 -13.44
C PRO A 126 -15.28 -1.09 -12.98
N SER A 127 -15.04 0.00 -12.26
CA SER A 127 -13.70 0.35 -11.80
C SER A 127 -13.04 -0.80 -11.02
N PRO A 128 -11.79 -1.18 -11.33
CA PRO A 128 -11.06 -2.21 -10.59
C PRO A 128 -10.93 -1.86 -9.10
N TRP A 129 -10.86 -0.57 -8.77
CA TRP A 129 -10.90 -0.08 -7.39
C TRP A 129 -12.23 -0.36 -6.70
N SER A 130 -13.35 -0.26 -7.43
CA SER A 130 -14.67 -0.61 -6.91
C SER A 130 -14.81 -2.11 -6.67
N ALA A 131 -14.29 -2.94 -7.58
CA ALA A 131 -14.24 -4.39 -7.41
C ALA A 131 -13.38 -4.78 -6.19
N LEU A 132 -12.20 -4.18 -6.05
CA LEU A 132 -11.30 -4.40 -4.91
C LEU A 132 -11.93 -3.95 -3.58
N LEU A 133 -12.59 -2.79 -3.54
CA LEU A 133 -13.32 -2.31 -2.36
C LEU A 133 -14.50 -3.21 -2.00
N SER A 134 -15.27 -3.65 -3.00
CA SER A 134 -16.38 -4.58 -2.79
C SER A 134 -15.88 -5.92 -2.23
N ARG A 135 -14.77 -6.44 -2.79
CA ARG A 135 -14.08 -7.63 -2.29
C ARG A 135 -13.65 -7.46 -0.83
N HIS A 136 -13.05 -6.31 -0.49
CA HIS A 136 -12.62 -5.97 0.87
C HIS A 136 -13.81 -5.92 1.85
N ARG A 137 -14.94 -5.34 1.44
CA ARG A 137 -16.16 -5.30 2.26
C ARG A 137 -16.70 -6.71 2.56
N ALA A 138 -16.66 -7.59 1.57
CA ALA A 138 -17.11 -8.98 1.71
C ALA A 138 -16.14 -9.84 2.54
N GLN A 139 -14.84 -9.70 2.33
CA GLN A 139 -13.81 -10.34 3.15
C GLN A 139 -12.64 -9.36 3.33
N PRO A 140 -12.48 -8.79 4.53
CA PRO A 140 -11.49 -7.76 4.73
C PRO A 140 -10.07 -8.25 4.52
N PHE A 141 -9.33 -7.52 3.68
CA PHE A 141 -7.88 -7.59 3.62
C PHE A 141 -7.27 -7.02 4.90
N HIS A 142 -6.23 -7.67 5.40
CA HIS A 142 -5.41 -7.16 6.49
C HIS A 142 -4.34 -6.18 5.98
N MET A 143 -4.01 -6.30 4.69
CA MET A 143 -3.02 -5.45 4.07
C MET A 143 -3.29 -5.25 2.59
N LEU A 144 -2.96 -4.06 2.10
CA LEU A 144 -2.95 -3.73 0.68
C LEU A 144 -1.52 -3.33 0.30
N ALA A 145 -0.91 -4.13 -0.56
CA ALA A 145 0.44 -3.95 -1.02
C ALA A 145 0.45 -3.53 -2.49
N LEU A 146 0.83 -2.29 -2.74
CA LEU A 146 0.71 -1.67 -4.05
C LEU A 146 2.08 -1.32 -4.61
N SER A 147 2.31 -1.66 -5.87
CA SER A 147 3.38 -1.03 -6.66
C SER A 147 2.83 0.15 -7.43
N GLY A 148 3.72 1.08 -7.80
CA GLY A 148 3.37 2.12 -8.78
C GLY A 148 2.29 3.10 -8.32
N LEU A 149 2.03 3.23 -7.01
CA LEU A 149 0.95 4.04 -6.44
C LEU A 149 1.15 5.55 -6.57
N VAL A 150 1.75 6.04 -7.64
CA VAL A 150 1.55 7.43 -8.01
C VAL A 150 0.18 7.44 -8.68
N PRO A 151 -0.88 8.01 -8.08
CA PRO A 151 -1.97 8.47 -8.92
C PRO A 151 -1.33 9.41 -9.94
N HIS A 152 -1.30 9.00 -11.21
CA HIS A 152 -1.63 10.00 -12.21
C HIS A 152 -2.99 10.58 -11.75
N GLY A 153 -3.05 11.89 -11.61
CA GLY A 153 -4.19 12.53 -10.99
C GLY A 153 -4.03 12.98 -9.55
N VAL A 154 -2.90 12.81 -8.85
CA VAL A 154 -2.63 13.81 -7.78
C VAL A 154 -2.34 15.10 -8.53
N GLY A 155 -3.31 16.02 -8.55
CA GLY A 155 -3.08 17.37 -9.02
C GLY A 155 -1.86 17.96 -8.30
N PRO A 156 -1.22 19.00 -8.84
CA PRO A 156 -0.12 19.68 -8.17
C PRO A 156 -0.43 19.96 -6.68
N ASP A 157 -1.70 20.09 -6.31
CA ASP A 157 -2.23 20.44 -5.01
C ASP A 157 -2.38 19.27 -4.01
N GLY A 158 -2.02 18.03 -4.39
CA GLY A 158 -2.16 16.86 -3.51
C GLY A 158 -3.52 16.16 -3.56
N ALA A 159 -4.49 16.71 -4.31
CA ALA A 159 -5.82 16.12 -4.47
C ALA A 159 -5.80 15.03 -5.57
N PRO A 160 -6.22 13.79 -5.29
CA PRO A 160 -6.33 12.78 -6.34
C PRO A 160 -7.56 13.11 -7.24
N THR A 161 -7.46 12.87 -8.55
CA THR A 161 -8.47 13.14 -9.59
C THR A 161 -8.89 11.82 -10.25
N GLY A 162 -10.08 11.81 -10.88
CA GLY A 162 -10.59 10.64 -11.62
C GLY A 162 -11.84 9.98 -10.99
N GLY A 163 -12.56 9.20 -11.81
CA GLY A 163 -13.84 8.59 -11.42
C GLY A 163 -13.77 7.55 -10.30
N ALA A 164 -12.59 7.01 -10.00
CA ALA A 164 -12.35 5.99 -8.96
C ALA A 164 -11.80 6.58 -7.63
N LEU A 165 -11.82 7.91 -7.50
CA LEU A 165 -11.21 8.64 -6.39
C LEU A 165 -11.83 8.26 -5.03
N ALA A 166 -13.15 8.14 -4.98
CA ALA A 166 -13.88 7.86 -3.75
C ALA A 166 -13.57 6.44 -3.25
N GLU A 167 -13.55 5.46 -4.16
CA GLU A 167 -13.25 4.07 -3.87
C GLU A 167 -11.82 3.91 -3.38
N ARG A 168 -10.88 4.59 -4.05
CA ARG A 168 -9.48 4.61 -3.64
C ARG A 168 -9.31 5.21 -2.26
N ARG A 169 -9.91 6.38 -1.99
CA ARG A 169 -9.88 7.01 -0.66
C ARG A 169 -10.48 6.10 0.41
N ALA A 170 -11.59 5.42 0.10
CA ALA A 170 -12.22 4.47 1.02
C ALA A 170 -11.29 3.28 1.33
N LEU A 171 -10.63 2.70 0.33
CA LEU A 171 -9.61 1.65 0.54
C LEU A 171 -8.42 2.17 1.35
N MET A 172 -7.93 3.36 1.02
CA MET A 172 -6.79 3.98 1.73
C MET A 172 -7.09 4.19 3.23
N ALA A 173 -8.37 4.42 3.55
CA ALA A 173 -8.92 4.61 4.88
C ALA A 173 -9.41 3.32 5.56
N SER A 174 -9.43 2.17 4.89
CA SER A 174 -9.96 0.92 5.48
C SER A 174 -9.00 -0.24 5.50
N VAL A 175 -7.88 -0.15 4.77
CA VAL A 175 -6.87 -1.23 4.70
C VAL A 175 -5.51 -0.66 5.10
N PRO A 176 -4.74 -1.29 6.00
CA PRO A 176 -3.35 -0.90 6.20
C PRO A 176 -2.50 -1.15 4.95
N HIS A 177 -1.67 -0.18 4.55
CA HIS A 177 -0.85 -0.24 3.34
C HIS A 177 0.60 -0.59 3.64
N LEU A 178 1.20 -1.33 2.72
CA LEU A 178 2.65 -1.47 2.55
C LEU A 178 2.97 -1.11 1.10
N MET A 179 3.91 -0.21 0.83
CA MET A 179 4.16 0.19 -0.56
C MET A 179 5.54 -0.26 -1.03
N ALA A 180 5.57 -0.83 -2.24
CA ALA A 180 6.78 -1.07 -3.00
C ALA A 180 6.92 0.03 -4.05
N TRP A 181 7.97 0.83 -3.96
CA TRP A 181 8.22 1.87 -4.95
C TRP A 181 8.85 1.27 -6.21
N GLY A 182 8.06 1.19 -7.28
CA GLY A 182 8.48 0.73 -8.61
C GLY A 182 8.80 1.84 -9.61
N GLY A 183 8.79 3.11 -9.21
CA GLY A 183 8.94 4.21 -10.14
C GLY A 183 10.38 4.34 -10.66
N PRO A 184 10.61 4.61 -11.96
CA PRO A 184 11.93 4.88 -12.48
C PRO A 184 12.53 6.05 -11.70
N GLY A 185 13.66 5.82 -11.04
CA GLY A 185 14.42 6.85 -10.34
C GLY A 185 14.79 7.96 -11.32
N HIS A 186 13.92 8.96 -11.47
CA HIS A 186 14.29 10.19 -12.11
C HIS A 186 15.30 10.84 -11.18
N GLY A 187 16.41 11.28 -11.77
CA GLY A 187 17.58 11.77 -11.05
C GLY A 187 17.25 12.90 -10.06
N PRO A 188 18.26 13.39 -9.33
CA PRO A 188 18.10 14.34 -8.22
C PRO A 188 17.41 15.69 -8.54
N GLY A 189 16.88 15.92 -9.75
CA GLY A 189 16.24 17.17 -10.17
C GLY A 189 14.70 17.17 -10.31
N HIS A 190 14.01 16.02 -10.28
CA HIS A 190 12.53 16.00 -10.43
C HIS A 190 11.83 15.25 -9.30
N ASN A 191 11.40 16.00 -8.29
CA ASN A 191 10.48 15.54 -7.25
C ASN A 191 9.06 15.44 -7.85
N GLY A 192 8.78 14.39 -8.63
CA GLY A 192 7.42 14.11 -9.08
C GLY A 192 6.46 13.83 -7.91
N PRO A 193 5.15 14.03 -8.08
CA PRO A 193 4.13 13.85 -7.02
C PRO A 193 4.15 12.45 -6.38
N GLY A 194 4.56 11.43 -7.14
CA GLY A 194 4.74 10.08 -6.64
C GLY A 194 5.79 9.92 -5.56
N ARG A 195 6.93 10.60 -5.70
CA ARG A 195 8.00 10.56 -4.70
C ARG A 195 7.60 11.29 -3.43
N ALA A 196 6.73 12.30 -3.53
CA ALA A 196 6.18 13.01 -2.38
C ALA A 196 5.27 12.11 -1.55
N LEU A 197 4.35 11.37 -2.18
CA LEU A 197 3.51 10.39 -1.48
C LEU A 197 4.37 9.29 -0.85
N HIS A 198 5.29 8.68 -1.59
CA HIS A 198 6.18 7.67 -1.05
C HIS A 198 6.98 8.17 0.16
N ARG A 199 7.56 9.38 0.07
CA ARG A 199 8.25 10.02 1.20
C ARG A 199 7.30 10.25 2.38
N LEU A 200 6.07 10.71 2.14
CA LEU A 200 5.08 10.89 3.19
C LEU A 200 4.75 9.57 3.89
N LEU A 201 4.62 8.47 3.14
CA LEU A 201 4.41 7.15 3.72
C LEU A 201 5.63 6.69 4.51
N ALA A 202 6.85 6.86 3.97
CA ALA A 202 8.09 6.53 4.68
C ALA A 202 8.28 7.37 5.95
N MET A 203 7.97 8.67 5.91
CA MET A 203 7.95 9.55 7.09
C MET A 203 6.86 9.14 8.09
N GLY A 204 5.71 8.69 7.59
CA GLY A 204 4.65 8.05 8.38
C GLY A 204 5.15 6.80 9.11
N LEU A 205 6.09 6.05 8.53
CA LEU A 205 6.71 4.91 9.19
C LEU A 205 7.78 5.25 10.23
N GLY A 206 8.12 6.54 10.46
CA GLY A 206 8.83 7.10 11.63
C GLY A 206 9.98 6.30 12.27
N ALA A 207 11.18 6.90 12.34
CA ALA A 207 12.39 6.27 12.93
C ALA A 207 12.27 5.94 14.42
N ASP A 208 11.46 6.72 15.14
CA ASP A 208 11.60 6.85 16.60
C ASP A 208 11.05 5.63 17.35
N GLU A 209 10.19 4.82 16.71
CA GLU A 209 9.66 3.59 17.28
C GLU A 209 9.47 2.51 16.19
N PRO A 210 10.55 1.83 15.75
CA PRO A 210 10.39 0.68 14.87
C PRO A 210 9.51 -0.34 15.58
N ALA A 211 8.49 -0.84 14.89
CA ALA A 211 7.76 -1.98 15.44
C ALA A 211 8.67 -3.20 15.42
N GLU A 212 8.41 -4.16 16.31
CA GLU A 212 9.19 -5.40 16.42
C GLU A 212 9.36 -6.10 15.07
N ASN A 213 8.35 -5.97 14.21
CA ASN A 213 8.24 -6.72 12.99
C ASN A 213 7.89 -5.87 11.77
N ALA A 214 7.98 -4.54 11.83
CA ALA A 214 8.00 -3.70 10.64
C ALA A 214 9.26 -2.85 10.65
N TRP A 215 9.97 -2.84 9.55
CA TRP A 215 11.23 -2.12 9.42
C TRP A 215 11.32 -1.32 8.14
N GLY A 216 11.81 -0.10 8.33
CA GLY A 216 12.05 0.91 7.32
C GLY A 216 12.41 2.18 8.08
N ARG A 217 13.56 2.77 7.79
CA ARG A 217 13.92 4.11 8.24
C ARG A 217 13.06 5.16 7.50
N PRO A 218 12.91 6.39 8.01
CA PRO A 218 12.16 7.48 7.34
C PRO A 218 12.63 7.78 5.91
N ASN A 219 13.88 7.43 5.61
CA ASN A 219 14.50 7.53 4.29
C ASN A 219 14.80 6.17 3.66
N ASP A 220 14.49 5.06 4.34
CA ASP A 220 14.56 3.76 3.70
C ASP A 220 13.46 3.68 2.67
N LEU A 221 13.89 3.32 1.47
CA LEU A 221 12.99 3.08 0.37
C LEU A 221 12.53 1.61 0.33
N VAL A 222 13.09 0.78 1.21
CA VAL A 222 12.68 -0.61 1.38
C VAL A 222 11.86 -0.74 2.66
N GLN A 223 10.70 -1.36 2.55
CA GLN A 223 9.79 -1.59 3.68
C GLN A 223 9.59 -3.10 3.84
N GLY A 224 9.78 -3.60 5.05
CA GLY A 224 9.50 -4.99 5.37
C GLY A 224 8.59 -5.10 6.57
N LEU A 225 7.76 -6.15 6.61
CA LEU A 225 7.10 -6.55 7.83
C LEU A 225 6.83 -8.04 7.90
N THR A 226 6.55 -8.55 9.11
CA THR A 226 5.95 -9.87 9.29
C THR A 226 4.53 -9.76 9.81
N LEU A 227 3.67 -10.69 9.40
CA LEU A 227 2.31 -10.81 9.91
C LEU A 227 1.93 -12.28 9.92
N ASN A 228 1.68 -12.86 11.10
CA ASN A 228 1.20 -14.25 11.23
C ASN A 228 2.02 -15.26 10.40
N ARG A 229 3.35 -15.18 10.49
CA ARG A 229 4.32 -16.00 9.74
C ARG A 229 4.33 -15.76 8.21
N LEU A 230 3.65 -14.74 7.71
CA LEU A 230 3.89 -14.21 6.36
C LEU A 230 4.87 -13.05 6.47
N GLY A 231 5.99 -13.16 5.76
CA GLY A 231 6.91 -12.06 5.53
C GLY A 231 6.51 -11.27 4.29
N LEU A 232 6.57 -9.95 4.36
CA LEU A 232 6.36 -9.05 3.23
C LEU A 232 7.58 -8.14 3.14
N LEU A 233 8.17 -8.06 1.95
CA LEU A 233 9.33 -7.23 1.67
C LEU A 233 9.10 -6.47 0.38
N ALA A 234 8.86 -5.17 0.51
CA ALA A 234 8.70 -4.22 -0.56
C ALA A 234 10.05 -3.53 -0.83
N LEU A 235 10.65 -3.84 -1.97
CA LEU A 235 11.94 -3.31 -2.39
C LEU A 235 11.75 -2.03 -3.22
N ASP A 236 12.70 -1.12 -3.10
CA ASP A 236 12.89 0.02 -4.00
C ASP A 236 14.15 -0.20 -4.83
N HIS A 237 14.20 0.46 -5.99
CA HIS A 237 15.35 0.40 -6.90
C HIS A 237 16.69 0.81 -6.30
N ALA A 238 16.69 1.59 -5.21
CA ALA A 238 17.87 2.04 -4.49
C ALA A 238 18.31 1.09 -3.36
N ALA A 239 17.64 -0.06 -3.19
CA ALA A 239 18.06 -1.07 -2.23
C ALA A 239 19.47 -1.59 -2.53
N THR A 240 20.33 -1.69 -1.51
CA THR A 240 21.67 -2.29 -1.64
C THR A 240 21.64 -3.77 -1.25
N ALA A 241 22.58 -4.56 -1.77
CA ALA A 241 22.69 -5.99 -1.46
C ALA A 241 22.90 -6.24 0.06
N ASP A 242 23.74 -5.43 0.72
CA ASP A 242 23.97 -5.56 2.17
C ASP A 242 22.70 -5.31 2.97
N SER A 243 21.93 -4.29 2.58
CA SER A 243 20.64 -4.00 3.23
C SER A 243 19.62 -5.13 3.01
N LEU A 244 19.72 -5.86 1.91
CA LEU A 244 18.82 -6.96 1.59
C LEU A 244 19.08 -8.18 2.49
N ALA A 245 20.34 -8.54 2.73
CA ALA A 245 20.70 -9.68 3.57
C ALA A 245 20.17 -9.49 5.00
N GLU A 246 20.41 -8.34 5.61
CA GLU A 246 19.87 -8.02 6.95
C GLU A 246 18.34 -8.10 6.99
N ARG A 247 17.65 -7.61 5.96
CA ARG A 247 16.19 -7.61 5.89
C ARG A 247 15.61 -9.02 5.69
N LEU A 248 16.28 -9.86 4.92
CA LEU A 248 15.89 -11.27 4.75
C LEU A 248 16.10 -12.04 6.04
N ASP A 249 17.16 -11.76 6.79
CA ASP A 249 17.42 -12.39 8.08
C ASP A 249 16.27 -12.18 9.08
N ARG A 250 15.69 -10.97 9.10
CA ARG A 250 14.50 -10.64 9.90
C ARG A 250 13.24 -11.42 9.50
N LEU A 251 13.24 -12.04 8.32
CA LEU A 251 12.15 -12.87 7.82
C LEU A 251 12.34 -14.35 8.15
N ARG A 252 13.45 -14.74 8.79
CA ARG A 252 13.62 -16.09 9.34
C ARG A 252 12.48 -16.41 10.31
N GLY A 253 11.94 -17.60 10.20
CA GLY A 253 10.75 -18.03 10.98
C GLY A 253 9.41 -17.68 10.33
N CYS A 254 9.40 -16.88 9.25
CA CYS A 254 8.24 -16.82 8.38
C CYS A 254 8.06 -18.17 7.68
N ARG A 255 6.83 -18.56 7.42
CA ARG A 255 6.49 -19.74 6.64
C ARG A 255 6.52 -19.48 5.14
N ALA A 256 6.25 -18.23 4.77
CA ALA A 256 6.45 -17.75 3.40
C ALA A 256 6.84 -16.28 3.42
N VAL A 257 7.53 -15.85 2.37
CA VAL A 257 7.92 -14.47 2.14
C VAL A 257 7.44 -14.02 0.78
N LEU A 258 6.81 -12.86 0.73
CA LEU A 258 6.46 -12.12 -0.47
C LEU A 258 7.48 -11.00 -0.68
N VAL A 259 8.18 -11.05 -1.80
CA VAL A 259 9.11 -9.99 -2.21
C VAL A 259 8.49 -9.23 -3.38
N LEU A 260 8.14 -7.97 -3.15
CA LEU A 260 7.70 -7.04 -4.18
C LEU A 260 8.93 -6.30 -4.69
N ALA A 261 9.44 -6.73 -5.85
CA ALA A 261 10.57 -6.10 -6.51
C ALA A 261 10.05 -5.09 -7.54
N PRO A 262 10.69 -3.92 -7.65
CA PRO A 262 10.28 -2.90 -8.58
C PRO A 262 10.50 -3.35 -10.03
N ALA A 263 9.63 -2.92 -10.93
CA ALA A 263 9.77 -3.13 -12.36
C ALA A 263 11.04 -2.44 -12.88
N VAL A 264 12.07 -3.18 -13.30
CA VAL A 264 13.13 -2.56 -14.10
C VAL A 264 12.51 -2.17 -15.44
N PRO A 265 12.48 -0.87 -15.82
CA PRO A 265 11.94 -0.49 -17.11
C PRO A 265 12.72 -1.22 -18.19
N VAL A 266 12.04 -2.08 -18.96
CA VAL A 266 12.62 -2.67 -20.18
C VAL A 266 12.67 -1.55 -21.21
N ALA A 267 13.61 -0.63 -21.05
CA ALA A 267 13.88 0.36 -22.07
C ALA A 267 14.35 -0.40 -23.33
N THR A 268 13.56 -0.33 -24.39
CA THR A 268 13.92 -0.88 -25.71
C THR A 268 14.78 0.12 -26.47
N GLY A 269 15.63 -0.38 -27.39
CA GLY A 269 16.51 0.46 -28.20
C GLY A 269 17.72 1.06 -27.47
N TRP A 270 18.28 2.14 -28.02
CA TRP A 270 19.55 2.73 -27.56
C TRP A 270 19.49 3.26 -26.11
N ARG A 271 18.31 3.69 -25.64
CA ARG A 271 18.09 4.12 -24.24
C ARG A 271 18.23 2.97 -23.26
N GLY A 272 17.78 1.76 -23.63
CA GLY A 272 18.03 0.55 -22.86
C GLY A 272 19.50 0.17 -22.82
N ARG A 273 20.22 0.38 -23.93
CA ARG A 273 21.67 0.14 -23.98
C ARG A 273 22.43 1.10 -23.05
N LEU A 274 22.07 2.39 -23.03
CA LEU A 274 22.67 3.36 -22.11
C LEU A 274 22.29 3.12 -20.64
N ALA A 275 21.06 2.69 -20.37
CA ALA A 275 20.63 2.31 -19.01
C ALA A 275 21.39 1.08 -18.49
N ARG A 276 21.87 0.18 -19.36
CA ARG A 276 22.74 -0.95 -19.00
C ARG A 276 24.22 -0.57 -18.81
N LEU A 277 24.64 0.58 -19.35
CA LEU A 277 26.03 1.07 -19.23
C LEU A 277 26.24 1.92 -17.97
N ARG A 278 25.17 2.27 -17.23
CA ARG A 278 25.31 2.88 -15.91
C ARG A 278 25.75 1.81 -14.90
N PRO A 279 26.86 2.01 -14.18
CA PRO A 279 27.21 1.13 -13.07
C PRO A 279 26.08 1.13 -12.02
N GLY A 280 25.62 -0.05 -11.61
CA GLY A 280 24.61 -0.20 -10.56
C GLY A 280 23.14 -0.20 -11.01
N THR A 281 22.83 -0.18 -12.31
CA THR A 281 21.43 -0.16 -12.77
C THR A 281 20.94 -1.52 -13.26
N GLY A 282 19.88 -2.01 -12.63
CA GLY A 282 19.05 -3.14 -13.07
C GLY A 282 19.74 -4.49 -12.93
N ALA A 283 20.53 -4.92 -13.92
CA ALA A 283 20.97 -6.31 -14.04
C ALA A 283 21.86 -6.79 -12.87
N ALA A 284 22.78 -5.94 -12.38
CA ALA A 284 23.63 -6.31 -11.25
C ALA A 284 22.83 -6.44 -9.93
N PHE A 285 21.87 -5.52 -9.71
CA PHE A 285 20.96 -5.60 -8.57
C PHE A 285 20.06 -6.82 -8.65
N GLU A 286 19.52 -7.10 -9.84
CA GLU A 286 18.69 -8.29 -10.11
C GLU A 286 19.43 -9.59 -9.82
N THR A 287 20.66 -9.74 -10.30
CA THR A 287 21.50 -10.90 -9.99
C THR A 287 21.81 -10.99 -8.49
N ALA A 288 22.13 -9.86 -7.85
CA ALA A 288 22.38 -9.83 -6.40
C ALA A 288 21.14 -10.21 -5.59
N LEU A 289 19.96 -9.72 -6.00
CA LEU A 289 18.67 -10.07 -5.40
C LEU A 289 18.36 -11.55 -5.59
N ASP A 290 18.49 -12.08 -6.81
CA ASP A 290 18.24 -13.49 -7.09
C ASP A 290 19.18 -14.40 -6.28
N ASN A 291 20.47 -14.06 -6.20
CA ASN A 291 21.44 -14.79 -5.39
C ASN A 291 21.10 -14.73 -3.89
N ALA A 292 20.75 -13.55 -3.37
CA ALA A 292 20.36 -13.39 -1.98
C ALA A 292 19.08 -14.17 -1.65
N LEU A 293 18.07 -14.15 -2.52
CA LEU A 293 16.84 -14.91 -2.34
C LEU A 293 17.09 -16.43 -2.46
N ALA A 294 17.94 -16.87 -3.38
CA ALA A 294 18.32 -18.28 -3.50
C ALA A 294 19.03 -18.78 -2.25
N HIS A 295 20.02 -18.02 -1.76
CA HIS A 295 20.73 -18.33 -0.53
C HIS A 295 19.78 -18.36 0.67
N PHE A 296 18.92 -17.36 0.81
CA PHE A 296 17.93 -17.32 1.88
C PHE A 296 16.96 -18.51 1.82
N ARG A 297 16.46 -18.90 0.64
CA ARG A 297 15.61 -20.10 0.48
C ARG A 297 16.33 -21.37 0.94
N GLN A 298 17.59 -21.53 0.51
CA GLN A 298 18.39 -22.71 0.84
C GLN A 298 18.67 -22.80 2.34
N ASP A 299 19.02 -21.69 2.97
CA ASP A 299 19.43 -21.64 4.38
C ASP A 299 18.23 -21.69 5.34
N SER A 300 17.12 -21.03 4.99
CA SER A 300 15.96 -20.91 5.88
C SER A 300 14.85 -21.94 5.63
N GLY A 301 14.85 -22.60 4.46
CA GLY A 301 13.73 -23.45 4.01
C GLY A 301 12.42 -22.71 3.75
N VAL A 302 12.43 -21.37 3.78
CA VAL A 302 11.22 -20.55 3.64
C VAL A 302 10.80 -20.45 2.18
N LYS A 303 9.50 -20.60 1.90
CA LYS A 303 8.94 -20.38 0.57
C LYS A 303 8.98 -18.89 0.23
N VAL A 304 9.83 -18.49 -0.71
CA VAL A 304 9.92 -17.10 -1.19
C VAL A 304 9.25 -16.97 -2.55
N VAL A 305 8.23 -16.12 -2.62
CA VAL A 305 7.58 -15.73 -3.87
C VAL A 305 7.98 -14.31 -4.23
N ARG A 306 8.55 -14.16 -5.42
CA ARG A 306 8.98 -12.89 -5.99
C ARG A 306 7.93 -12.38 -6.97
N LEU A 307 7.50 -11.15 -6.77
CA LEU A 307 6.56 -10.41 -7.62
C LEU A 307 7.29 -9.22 -8.24
N GLY A 308 7.09 -9.00 -9.54
CA GLY A 308 7.70 -7.90 -10.30
C GLY A 308 7.14 -7.84 -11.72
N ALA A 309 7.57 -6.87 -12.52
CA ALA A 309 6.96 -6.62 -13.84
C ALA A 309 7.62 -7.34 -15.03
N VAL A 310 8.62 -8.20 -14.82
CA VAL A 310 9.34 -8.86 -15.92
C VAL A 310 8.71 -10.22 -16.20
N GLU A 311 8.08 -10.37 -17.36
CA GLU A 311 7.39 -11.59 -17.80
C GLU A 311 8.32 -12.74 -18.20
N ASP A 312 9.63 -12.48 -18.36
CA ASP A 312 10.55 -13.36 -19.08
C ASP A 312 11.48 -14.21 -18.18
N ARG A 313 11.11 -14.45 -16.91
CA ARG A 313 11.87 -15.32 -16.01
C ARG A 313 10.97 -16.29 -15.26
N GLU A 314 11.28 -17.59 -15.33
CA GLU A 314 10.56 -18.70 -14.69
C GLU A 314 10.33 -18.52 -13.17
N SER A 315 11.13 -17.67 -12.50
CA SER A 315 11.10 -17.48 -11.04
C SER A 315 10.31 -16.26 -10.56
N THR A 316 9.83 -15.39 -11.46
CA THR A 316 9.10 -14.16 -11.11
C THR A 316 7.68 -14.22 -11.63
N ARG A 317 6.70 -14.00 -10.75
CA ARG A 317 5.30 -13.90 -11.17
C ARG A 317 4.95 -12.43 -11.46
N PRO A 318 4.33 -12.12 -12.61
CA PRO A 318 3.90 -10.76 -12.90
C PRO A 318 2.89 -10.28 -11.85
N LEU A 319 3.05 -9.03 -11.41
CA LEU A 319 2.04 -8.36 -10.61
C LEU A 319 1.00 -7.76 -11.57
N PRO A 320 -0.29 -8.15 -11.48
CA PRO A 320 -1.30 -7.63 -12.37
C PRO A 320 -1.51 -6.13 -12.12
N SER A 321 -1.74 -5.41 -13.20
CA SER A 321 -2.11 -4.01 -13.21
C SER A 321 -3.59 -3.86 -12.94
N LEU A 322 -3.97 -3.10 -11.90
CA LEU A 322 -5.36 -2.76 -11.65
C LEU A 322 -5.97 -2.08 -12.89
N THR A 323 -5.19 -1.21 -13.53
CA THR A 323 -5.67 -0.37 -14.62
C THR A 323 -5.73 -1.11 -15.95
N THR A 324 -4.69 -1.89 -16.27
CA THR A 324 -4.59 -2.59 -17.56
C THR A 324 -5.35 -3.90 -17.53
N ASP A 325 -5.21 -4.67 -16.45
CA ASP A 325 -5.73 -6.03 -16.37
C ASP A 325 -7.09 -6.07 -15.67
N GLY A 326 -7.45 -5.02 -14.92
CA GLY A 326 -8.64 -5.04 -14.06
C GLY A 326 -8.53 -6.05 -12.91
N GLN A 327 -7.29 -6.46 -12.58
CA GLN A 327 -7.00 -7.60 -11.72
C GLN A 327 -6.06 -7.26 -10.57
N TRP A 328 -6.13 -8.06 -9.52
CA TRP A 328 -5.21 -8.07 -8.39
C TRP A 328 -4.89 -9.50 -7.98
N LEU A 329 -3.81 -9.70 -7.22
CA LEU A 329 -3.53 -10.96 -6.54
C LEU A 329 -4.00 -10.90 -5.09
N GLU A 330 -4.65 -11.96 -4.63
CA GLU A 330 -4.89 -12.20 -3.22
C GLU A 330 -3.91 -13.26 -2.71
N ALA A 331 -3.08 -12.87 -1.75
CA ALA A 331 -2.16 -13.78 -1.09
C ALA A 331 -2.79 -14.40 0.15
N ARG A 332 -2.72 -15.73 0.24
CA ARG A 332 -3.21 -16.53 1.35
C ARG A 332 -2.17 -17.54 1.80
N LEU A 333 -1.90 -17.60 3.10
CA LEU A 333 -1.03 -18.61 3.67
C LEU A 333 -1.85 -19.88 3.99
N GLY A 334 -1.94 -20.81 3.04
CA GLY A 334 -2.60 -22.11 3.17
C GLY A 334 -1.73 -23.15 3.87
N ALA A 335 -2.15 -24.42 4.01
CA ALA A 335 -1.41 -25.47 4.74
C ALA A 335 -0.14 -25.99 4.02
N THR A 336 -0.03 -25.76 2.71
CA THR A 336 1.12 -26.15 1.88
C THR A 336 2.05 -24.99 1.54
N GLY A 337 1.65 -23.76 1.85
CA GLY A 337 2.50 -22.57 1.73
C GLY A 337 1.68 -21.35 1.34
N LEU A 338 2.33 -20.45 0.61
CA LEU A 338 1.68 -19.27 0.08
C LEU A 338 0.99 -19.56 -1.26
N ASP A 339 -0.29 -19.25 -1.32
CA ASP A 339 -1.12 -19.29 -2.52
C ASP A 339 -1.39 -17.86 -2.98
N LEU A 340 -1.36 -17.67 -4.30
CA LEU A 340 -1.59 -16.39 -4.96
C LEU A 340 -2.72 -16.58 -5.98
N LEU A 341 -3.89 -16.04 -5.64
CA LEU A 341 -5.10 -16.15 -6.44
C LEU A 341 -5.28 -14.87 -7.23
N ALA A 342 -5.33 -14.97 -8.55
CA ALA A 342 -5.77 -13.85 -9.38
C ALA A 342 -7.26 -13.60 -9.13
N GLN A 343 -7.61 -12.33 -9.01
CA GLN A 343 -8.96 -11.83 -8.83
C GLN A 343 -9.13 -10.65 -9.77
N GLY A 344 -10.36 -10.36 -10.18
CA GLY A 344 -10.63 -9.22 -11.05
C GLY A 344 -12.08 -8.79 -11.00
N ALA A 345 -12.36 -7.66 -11.64
CA ALA A 345 -13.73 -7.26 -11.89
C ALA A 345 -14.43 -8.37 -12.70
N ARG A 346 -15.52 -8.92 -12.16
CA ARG A 346 -16.34 -9.87 -12.93
C ARG A 346 -16.90 -9.10 -14.12
N PRO A 347 -16.69 -9.55 -15.37
CA PRO A 347 -17.29 -8.88 -16.51
C PRO A 347 -18.80 -8.85 -16.31
N LEU A 348 -19.41 -7.68 -16.56
CA LEU A 348 -20.86 -7.62 -16.72
C LEU A 348 -21.20 -8.55 -17.87
N VAL A 349 -21.84 -9.68 -17.54
CA VAL A 349 -22.52 -10.48 -18.55
C VAL A 349 -23.63 -9.56 -19.03
N LEU A 350 -23.41 -8.88 -20.16
CA LEU A 350 -24.49 -8.30 -20.92
C LEU A 350 -25.34 -9.50 -21.35
N THR A 351 -26.37 -9.79 -20.57
CA THR A 351 -27.48 -10.59 -21.08
C THR A 351 -27.99 -9.81 -22.27
N ASP A 352 -27.68 -10.30 -23.48
CA ASP A 352 -28.36 -9.88 -24.68
C ASP A 352 -29.85 -10.01 -24.39
N THR A 353 -30.49 -8.88 -24.12
CA THR A 353 -31.94 -8.81 -24.11
C THR A 353 -32.33 -9.27 -25.51
N PRO A 354 -33.00 -10.43 -25.68
CA PRO A 354 -33.42 -10.84 -27.00
C PRO A 354 -34.24 -9.69 -27.56
N ALA A 355 -33.82 -9.18 -28.72
CA ALA A 355 -34.58 -8.19 -29.44
C ALA A 355 -35.98 -8.78 -29.64
N ASP A 356 -36.97 -8.22 -28.95
CA ASP A 356 -38.37 -8.48 -29.22
C ASP A 356 -38.58 -8.10 -30.68
N THR A 357 -38.57 -9.10 -31.56
CA THR A 357 -39.01 -8.93 -32.94
C THR A 357 -40.50 -8.65 -32.85
N ASP A 358 -40.83 -7.37 -32.93
CA ASP A 358 -42.19 -6.86 -33.04
C ASP A 358 -42.98 -7.73 -34.02
N GLY A 359 -44.03 -8.34 -33.47
CA GLY A 359 -45.02 -9.07 -34.22
C GLY A 359 -45.67 -8.14 -35.23
N THR A 360 -45.56 -8.54 -36.50
CA THR A 360 -46.45 -8.09 -37.56
C THR A 360 -47.90 -8.40 -37.16
N GLY A 361 -48.70 -7.35 -36.97
CA GLY A 361 -50.06 -7.52 -36.46
C GLY A 361 -50.96 -6.31 -36.56
N ARG A 362 -51.06 -5.66 -37.73
CA ARG A 362 -52.32 -5.33 -38.46
C ARG A 362 -52.11 -4.29 -39.55
#